data_AF-A0A7S3PMZ4-F1
#
_entry.id   AF-A0A7S3PMZ4-F1
#
_cell.length_a   1.000
_cell.length_b   1.000
_cell.length_c   1.000
_cell.angle_alpha   90.00
_cell.angle_beta   90.00
_cell.angle_gamma   90.00
#
_symmetry.space_group_name_H-M   'P 1'
#
loop_
_entity.id
_entity.type
_entity.pdbx_description
1 polymer ?
#
loop_
_entity_poly.entity_id
_entity_poly.type
_entity_poly.pdbx_seq_one_letter_code
_entity_poly.pdbx_strand_id
1 'polypeptide(L)'
;MKMKADLSGNYEINLEEGWRQIELAIEKVWDLSESEDEATAERIVKSFTKMEQVEAYTICYRMCIMREYRCHDQLYAKFKYFVDRYIKERFLPYISSKKGDDLLNAFAFQLEVFQAATKMLRKFFSYLDRHPTDKTLILSQIVNEKLKTIWNFLPNAFFDADIDNNTDISTVSTEKGKEKKLAKPKNSKSVDDVIMDLILRERGGKSIQQKIITHYIQSLRLTKDDTQYSPLTTYAVRFEKPFLRETREYYRRKGMRWSVNNENDKANFMKLINQTIENEQSKSYVPPITRKKIVNICHLTLLCEWIFAANGLQEVRSHLFSFVGNELILNGLERISMKKRKRNKPEVIDRERSERIRRERRNRRNRLYRVLRANGPPLHIYF
;
A
#
# COMPACT_ATOMS: atom_id res chain seq x y z
N MET A 1 8.83 -34.72 24.80
CA MET A 1 9.72 -35.82 24.37
C MET A 1 11.14 -35.26 24.37
N LYS A 2 12.00 -35.68 25.29
CA LYS A 2 13.38 -35.16 25.38
C LYS A 2 14.22 -35.81 24.28
N MET A 3 14.66 -35.06 23.28
CA MET A 3 15.69 -35.53 22.35
C MET A 3 17.02 -35.55 23.13
N LYS A 4 17.58 -36.75 23.30
CA LYS A 4 18.84 -36.96 24.04
C LYS A 4 20.00 -36.53 23.13
N ALA A 5 20.79 -35.58 23.62
CA ALA A 5 22.08 -35.25 23.03
C ALA A 5 23.08 -36.36 23.38
N ASP A 6 23.38 -37.23 22.41
CA ASP A 6 24.56 -38.08 22.47
C ASP A 6 25.69 -37.38 21.70
N LEU A 7 26.65 -36.86 22.46
CA LEU A 7 27.87 -36.23 21.95
C LEU A 7 29.03 -37.24 21.96
N SER A 8 28.84 -38.42 21.36
CA SER A 8 29.96 -39.28 21.02
C SER A 8 29.71 -40.08 19.74
N GLY A 9 30.58 -39.86 18.75
CA GLY A 9 31.02 -40.91 17.82
C GLY A 9 30.03 -41.53 16.82
N ASN A 10 29.21 -40.76 16.10
CA ASN A 10 28.84 -41.11 14.73
C ASN A 10 28.41 -39.86 13.93
N TYR A 11 29.28 -39.36 13.05
CA TYR A 11 29.11 -38.06 12.38
C TYR A 11 28.12 -38.09 11.21
N GLU A 12 27.66 -39.26 10.81
CA GLU A 12 26.81 -39.42 9.63
C GLU A 12 25.34 -39.45 10.04
N ILE A 13 24.58 -38.47 9.55
CA ILE A 13 23.12 -38.54 9.52
C ILE A 13 22.73 -38.48 8.05
N ASN A 14 22.07 -39.53 7.57
CA ASN A 14 21.55 -39.54 6.20
C ASN A 14 20.36 -38.55 6.10
N LEU A 15 20.00 -38.17 4.87
CA LEU A 15 18.96 -37.18 4.64
C LEU A 15 17.60 -37.60 5.18
N GLU A 16 17.24 -38.89 5.09
CA GLU A 16 15.95 -39.40 5.52
C GLU A 16 15.79 -39.33 7.04
N GLU A 17 16.80 -39.78 7.78
CA GLU A 17 16.80 -39.77 9.24
C GLU A 17 16.83 -38.34 9.79
N GLY A 18 17.67 -37.47 9.21
CA GLY A 18 17.70 -36.06 9.61
C GLY A 18 16.41 -35.33 9.26
N TRP A 19 15.79 -35.64 8.11
CA TRP A 19 14.50 -35.07 7.72
C TRP A 19 13.39 -35.50 8.68
N ARG A 20 13.32 -36.78 9.05
CA ARG A 20 12.30 -37.30 9.98
C ARG A 20 12.27 -36.52 11.30
N GLN A 21 13.44 -36.17 11.83
CA GLN A 21 13.54 -35.38 13.06
C GLN A 21 13.09 -33.94 12.87
N ILE A 22 13.46 -33.30 11.75
CA ILE A 22 13.01 -31.94 11.44
C ILE A 22 11.51 -31.91 11.16
N GLU A 23 10.99 -32.89 10.43
CA GLU A 23 9.58 -33.02 10.07
C GLU A 23 8.68 -33.03 11.31
N LEU A 24 9.07 -33.72 12.38
CA LEU A 24 8.35 -33.66 13.67
C LEU A 24 8.28 -32.23 14.24
N ALA A 25 9.36 -31.45 14.11
CA ALA A 25 9.35 -30.04 14.53
C ALA A 25 8.50 -29.18 13.58
N ILE A 26 8.47 -29.49 12.28
CA ILE A 26 7.60 -28.82 11.31
C ILE A 26 6.12 -29.10 11.60
N GLU A 27 5.77 -30.35 11.87
CA GLU A 27 4.40 -30.75 12.20
C GLU A 27 3.95 -30.14 13.53
N LYS A 28 4.83 -30.02 14.52
CA LYS A 28 4.52 -29.23 15.73
C LYS A 28 4.17 -27.77 15.41
N VAL A 29 4.86 -27.12 14.45
CA VAL A 29 4.50 -25.76 14.00
C VAL A 29 3.16 -25.77 13.27
N TRP A 30 2.89 -26.80 12.49
CA TRP A 30 1.63 -26.99 11.77
C TRP A 30 0.45 -27.12 12.74
N ASP A 31 0.52 -28.02 13.71
CA ASP A 31 -0.53 -28.27 14.70
C ASP A 31 -0.84 -27.02 15.52
N LEU A 32 0.19 -26.27 15.92
CA LEU A 32 -0.01 -25.01 16.63
C LEU A 32 -0.74 -23.97 15.79
N SER A 33 -0.59 -24.00 14.47
CA SER A 33 -1.29 -23.11 13.55
C SER A 33 -2.77 -23.48 13.33
N GLU A 34 -3.24 -24.58 13.93
CA GLU A 34 -4.65 -24.97 13.88
C GLU A 34 -5.56 -24.10 14.76
N SER A 35 -4.99 -23.52 15.82
CA SER A 35 -5.72 -22.66 16.74
C SER A 35 -6.10 -21.32 16.08
N GLU A 36 -7.33 -20.87 16.29
CA GLU A 36 -7.84 -19.56 15.85
C GLU A 36 -7.70 -18.48 16.94
N ASP A 37 -6.84 -18.70 17.94
CA ASP A 37 -6.58 -17.76 19.04
C ASP A 37 -5.59 -16.66 18.59
N GLU A 38 -5.82 -15.41 18.98
CA GLU A 38 -4.89 -14.29 18.72
C GLU A 38 -3.47 -14.55 19.26
N ALA A 39 -3.33 -15.38 20.31
CA ALA A 39 -2.03 -15.78 20.85
C ALA A 39 -1.30 -16.83 20.00
N THR A 40 -1.91 -17.37 18.94
CA THR A 40 -1.38 -18.46 18.12
C THR A 40 -0.02 -18.13 17.52
N ALA A 41 0.11 -16.94 16.90
CA ALA A 41 1.38 -16.51 16.30
C ALA A 41 2.49 -16.42 17.36
N GLU A 42 2.18 -15.92 18.55
CA GLU A 42 3.14 -15.84 19.66
C GLU A 42 3.52 -17.22 20.19
N ARG A 43 2.55 -18.13 20.35
CA ARG A 43 2.78 -19.52 20.76
C ARG A 43 3.70 -20.24 19.77
N ILE A 44 3.49 -20.08 18.46
CA ILE A 44 4.39 -20.64 17.44
C ILE A 44 5.81 -20.09 17.63
N VAL A 45 5.98 -18.77 17.79
CA VAL A 45 7.31 -18.17 17.97
C VAL A 45 8.00 -18.62 19.25
N LYS A 46 7.24 -18.92 20.31
CA LYS A 46 7.75 -19.40 21.61
C LYS A 46 7.76 -20.92 21.76
N SER A 47 7.26 -21.67 20.78
CA SER A 47 7.06 -23.12 20.87
C SER A 47 8.34 -23.95 20.96
N PHE A 48 9.47 -23.35 20.57
CA PHE A 48 10.79 -23.97 20.64
C PHE A 48 11.73 -23.14 21.51
N THR A 49 12.40 -23.82 22.43
CA THR A 49 13.53 -23.29 23.19
C THR A 49 14.70 -22.97 22.25
N LYS A 50 15.65 -22.16 22.74
CA LYS A 50 16.89 -21.91 21.98
C LYS A 50 17.67 -23.21 21.71
N MET A 51 17.62 -24.16 22.65
CA MET A 51 18.30 -25.45 22.52
C MET A 51 17.69 -26.29 21.38
N GLU A 52 16.37 -26.44 21.34
CA GLU A 52 15.67 -27.16 20.26
C GLU A 52 15.89 -26.48 18.89
N GLN A 53 15.93 -25.14 18.85
CA GLN A 53 16.25 -24.40 17.62
C GLN A 53 17.68 -24.68 17.13
N VAL A 54 18.66 -24.75 18.05
CA VAL A 54 20.06 -25.08 17.74
C VAL A 54 20.20 -26.54 17.33
N GLU A 55 19.44 -27.45 17.93
CA GLU A 55 19.41 -28.86 17.56
C GLU A 55 18.91 -29.05 16.12
N ALA A 56 17.74 -28.46 15.78
CA ALA A 56 17.21 -28.49 14.42
C ALA A 56 18.18 -27.87 13.40
N TYR A 57 18.84 -26.75 13.75
CA TYR A 57 19.91 -26.16 12.95
C TYR A 57 21.09 -27.11 12.75
N THR A 58 21.51 -27.80 13.81
CA THR A 58 22.65 -28.73 13.77
C THR A 58 22.34 -29.95 12.91
N ILE A 59 21.10 -30.45 12.94
CA ILE A 59 20.63 -31.52 12.05
C ILE A 59 20.70 -31.06 10.60
N CYS A 60 20.17 -29.88 10.27
CA CYS A 60 20.29 -29.28 8.93
C CYS A 60 21.76 -29.16 8.49
N TYR A 61 22.61 -28.61 9.34
CA TYR A 61 24.05 -28.45 9.09
C TYR A 61 24.72 -29.79 8.79
N ARG A 62 24.47 -30.81 9.62
CA ARG A 62 25.05 -32.15 9.46
C ARG A 62 24.62 -32.77 8.13
N MET A 63 23.34 -32.70 7.79
CA MET A 63 22.85 -33.18 6.49
C MET A 63 23.52 -32.45 5.32
N CYS A 64 23.81 -31.15 5.44
CA CYS A 64 24.39 -30.33 4.39
C CYS A 64 25.88 -30.60 4.10
N ILE A 65 26.64 -31.08 5.09
CA ILE A 65 28.09 -31.30 4.95
C ILE A 65 28.44 -32.71 4.46
N MET A 66 27.48 -33.64 4.52
CA MET A 66 27.65 -34.99 3.97
C MET A 66 27.87 -34.91 2.45
N ARG A 67 29.08 -35.32 2.00
CA ARG A 67 29.56 -35.17 0.61
C ARG A 67 28.80 -36.00 -0.43
N GLU A 68 27.98 -36.96 -0.01
CA GLU A 68 27.31 -37.91 -0.90
C GLU A 68 26.00 -37.41 -1.51
N TYR A 69 25.43 -36.27 -1.07
CA TYR A 69 24.07 -35.91 -1.47
C TYR A 69 23.91 -34.44 -1.88
N ARG A 70 23.12 -34.18 -2.93
CA ARG A 70 22.51 -32.86 -3.24
C ARG A 70 21.42 -32.51 -2.22
N CYS A 71 21.75 -32.60 -0.94
CA CYS A 71 20.82 -32.39 0.17
C CYS A 71 20.34 -30.94 0.26
N HIS A 72 21.15 -29.95 -0.14
CA HIS A 72 20.75 -28.54 -0.18
C HIS A 72 19.46 -28.35 -1.02
N ASP A 73 19.49 -28.76 -2.29
CA ASP A 73 18.35 -28.62 -3.20
C ASP A 73 17.10 -29.35 -2.69
N GLN A 74 17.29 -30.54 -2.11
CA GLN A 74 16.20 -31.33 -1.55
C GLN A 74 15.58 -30.67 -0.31
N LEU A 75 16.39 -30.07 0.57
CA LEU A 75 15.89 -29.33 1.73
C LEU A 75 15.17 -28.04 1.31
N TYR A 76 15.66 -27.33 0.29
CA TYR A 76 14.92 -26.20 -0.31
C TYR A 76 13.59 -26.64 -0.90
N ALA A 77 13.56 -27.75 -1.65
CA ALA A 77 12.34 -28.29 -2.23
C ALA A 77 11.32 -28.68 -1.15
N LYS A 78 11.78 -29.30 -0.05
CA LYS A 78 10.94 -29.65 1.09
C LYS A 78 10.42 -28.43 1.85
N PHE A 79 11.24 -27.40 2.07
CA PHE A 79 10.77 -26.14 2.65
C PHE A 79 9.73 -25.46 1.75
N LYS A 80 9.98 -25.40 0.44
CA LYS A 80 9.03 -24.86 -0.53
C LYS A 80 7.71 -25.64 -0.52
N TYR A 81 7.77 -26.97 -0.49
CA TYR A 81 6.60 -27.83 -0.37
C TYR A 81 5.79 -27.52 0.88
N PHE A 82 6.43 -27.35 2.04
CA PHE A 82 5.73 -26.95 3.27
C PHE A 82 4.99 -25.62 3.09
N VAL A 83 5.66 -24.59 2.55
CA VAL A 83 5.06 -23.27 2.34
C VAL A 83 3.86 -23.37 1.37
N ASP A 84 4.00 -24.14 0.29
CA ASP A 84 2.94 -24.37 -0.69
C ASP A 84 1.76 -25.14 -0.10
N ARG A 85 2.03 -26.20 0.68
CA ARG A 85 1.05 -26.98 1.43
C ARG A 85 0.28 -26.08 2.39
N TYR A 86 0.98 -25.27 3.19
CA TYR A 86 0.38 -24.35 4.14
C TYR A 86 -0.58 -23.37 3.46
N ILE A 87 -0.18 -22.78 2.34
CA ILE A 87 -1.02 -21.83 1.62
C ILE A 87 -2.26 -22.51 1.07
N LYS A 88 -2.09 -23.67 0.44
CA LYS A 88 -3.17 -24.39 -0.23
C LYS A 88 -4.18 -25.00 0.74
N GLU A 89 -3.71 -25.59 1.83
CA GLU A 89 -4.54 -26.41 2.74
C GLU A 89 -5.00 -25.63 3.98
N ARG A 90 -4.29 -24.56 4.36
CA ARG A 90 -4.60 -23.78 5.56
C ARG A 90 -5.00 -22.35 5.25
N PHE A 91 -4.15 -21.60 4.55
CA PHE A 91 -4.37 -20.17 4.33
C PHE A 91 -5.60 -19.91 3.44
N LEU A 92 -5.60 -20.42 2.21
CA LEU A 92 -6.64 -20.12 1.24
C LEU A 92 -8.03 -20.63 1.66
N PRO A 93 -8.21 -21.86 2.19
CA PRO A 93 -9.52 -22.33 2.63
C PRO A 93 -10.09 -21.51 3.78
N TYR A 94 -9.25 -21.14 4.76
CA TYR A 94 -9.66 -20.32 5.90
C TYR A 94 -10.19 -18.95 5.44
N ILE A 95 -9.44 -18.27 4.57
CA ILE A 95 -9.81 -16.94 4.05
C ILE A 95 -11.03 -17.02 3.12
N SER A 96 -11.10 -18.04 2.27
CA SER A 96 -12.21 -18.20 1.30
C SER A 96 -13.56 -18.43 1.96
N SER A 97 -13.58 -18.88 3.23
CA SER A 97 -14.81 -19.06 4.01
C SER A 97 -15.40 -17.75 4.53
N LYS A 98 -14.64 -16.64 4.51
CA LYS A 98 -15.01 -15.37 5.15
C LYS A 98 -15.38 -14.33 4.08
N LYS A 99 -16.16 -13.30 4.47
CA LYS A 99 -16.62 -12.23 3.56
C LYS A 99 -16.53 -10.85 4.24
N GLY A 100 -16.53 -9.78 3.45
CA GLY A 100 -16.62 -8.41 3.95
C GLY A 100 -15.53 -8.02 4.95
N ASP A 101 -15.90 -7.41 6.08
CA ASP A 101 -14.94 -7.00 7.11
C ASP A 101 -14.34 -8.20 7.87
N ASP A 102 -15.06 -9.33 7.97
CA ASP A 102 -14.55 -10.57 8.58
C ASP A 102 -13.44 -11.20 7.73
N LEU A 103 -13.50 -11.06 6.41
CA LEU A 103 -12.43 -11.48 5.49
C LEU A 103 -11.13 -10.76 5.80
N LEU A 104 -11.19 -9.44 5.99
CA LEU A 104 -10.01 -8.63 6.30
C LEU A 104 -9.38 -9.06 7.64
N ASN A 105 -10.20 -9.26 8.66
CA ASN A 105 -9.76 -9.67 9.98
C ASN A 105 -9.11 -11.06 9.94
N ALA A 106 -9.77 -12.01 9.27
CA ALA A 106 -9.24 -13.34 9.05
C ALA A 106 -7.93 -13.32 8.26
N PHE A 107 -7.83 -12.46 7.24
CA PHE A 107 -6.63 -12.30 6.44
C PHE A 107 -5.46 -11.75 7.26
N ALA A 108 -5.71 -10.74 8.09
CA ALA A 108 -4.72 -10.17 9.00
C ALA A 108 -4.15 -11.25 9.94
N PHE A 109 -5.07 -11.98 10.59
CA PHE A 109 -4.75 -13.04 11.53
C PHE A 109 -3.95 -14.16 10.87
N GLN A 110 -4.46 -14.71 9.77
CA GLN A 110 -3.82 -15.84 9.10
C GLN A 110 -2.45 -15.46 8.52
N LEU A 111 -2.26 -14.20 8.15
CA LEU A 111 -0.96 -13.68 7.75
C LEU A 111 0.04 -13.61 8.91
N GLU A 112 -0.39 -13.23 10.12
CA GLU A 112 0.46 -13.27 11.33
C GLU A 112 0.91 -14.71 11.64
N VAL A 113 -0.02 -15.67 11.59
CA VAL A 113 0.27 -17.10 11.83
C VAL A 113 1.23 -17.64 10.77
N PHE A 114 1.00 -17.35 9.49
CA PHE A 114 1.90 -17.75 8.40
C PHE A 114 3.31 -17.16 8.57
N GLN A 115 3.41 -15.88 8.93
CA GLN A 115 4.69 -15.23 9.17
C GLN A 115 5.42 -15.82 10.38
N ALA A 116 4.69 -16.16 11.46
CA ALA A 116 5.25 -16.82 12.63
C ALA A 116 5.81 -18.21 12.29
N ALA A 117 5.03 -19.03 11.57
CA ALA A 117 5.43 -20.36 11.13
C ALA A 117 6.67 -20.33 10.24
N THR A 118 6.65 -19.51 9.18
CA THR A 118 7.78 -19.37 8.26
C THR A 118 9.02 -18.78 8.94
N LYS A 119 8.86 -17.84 9.88
CA LYS A 119 9.97 -17.31 10.69
C LYS A 119 10.59 -18.38 11.58
N MET A 120 9.78 -19.27 12.18
CA MET A 120 10.30 -20.38 12.98
C MET A 120 11.10 -21.36 12.10
N LEU A 121 10.51 -21.80 10.99
CA LEU A 121 11.14 -22.75 10.07
C LEU A 121 12.45 -22.22 9.50
N ARG A 122 12.50 -20.93 9.15
CA ARG A 122 13.75 -20.29 8.69
C ARG A 122 14.87 -20.36 9.73
N LYS A 123 14.59 -20.50 11.03
CA LYS A 123 15.64 -20.73 12.04
C LYS A 123 16.23 -22.13 11.91
N PHE A 124 15.39 -23.15 11.72
CA PHE A 124 15.81 -24.54 11.53
C PHE A 124 16.73 -24.65 10.30
N PHE A 125 16.34 -24.00 9.21
CA PHE A 125 17.09 -24.02 7.95
C PHE A 125 18.06 -22.85 7.80
N SER A 126 18.41 -22.13 8.87
CA SER A 126 19.23 -20.92 8.76
C SER A 126 20.65 -21.17 8.22
N TYR A 127 21.12 -22.42 8.23
CA TYR A 127 22.35 -22.81 7.56
C TYR A 127 22.27 -22.62 6.04
N LEU A 128 21.14 -23.00 5.42
CA LEU A 128 20.91 -22.86 3.98
C LEU A 128 20.96 -21.39 3.54
N ASP A 129 20.33 -20.50 4.31
CA ASP A 129 20.35 -19.05 4.04
C ASP A 129 21.77 -18.44 4.12
N ARG A 130 22.69 -19.04 4.91
CA ARG A 130 24.08 -18.57 5.05
C ARG A 130 25.02 -19.13 3.98
N HIS A 131 24.73 -20.34 3.49
CA HIS A 131 25.55 -21.06 2.53
C HIS A 131 24.72 -21.53 1.33
N PRO A 132 24.15 -20.60 0.53
CA PRO A 132 23.39 -20.98 -0.66
C PRO A 132 24.32 -21.61 -1.70
N THR A 133 23.92 -22.77 -2.24
CA THR A 133 24.63 -23.48 -3.33
C THR A 133 24.59 -22.69 -4.64
N ASP A 134 23.50 -21.96 -4.87
CA ASP A 134 23.30 -21.08 -6.02
C ASP A 134 22.70 -19.74 -5.54
N LYS A 135 23.12 -18.62 -6.15
CA LYS A 135 22.64 -17.25 -5.79
C LYS A 135 21.12 -17.05 -5.95
N THR A 136 20.40 -18.05 -6.47
CA THR A 136 18.98 -18.03 -6.81
C THR A 136 18.06 -18.59 -5.72
N LEU A 137 18.60 -19.31 -4.72
CA LEU A 137 17.79 -20.03 -3.71
C LEU A 137 18.04 -19.47 -2.31
N ILE A 138 17.22 -18.50 -1.89
CA ILE A 138 17.20 -17.98 -0.51
C ILE A 138 15.81 -18.25 0.06
N LEU A 139 15.72 -18.80 1.27
CA LEU A 139 14.43 -19.16 1.90
C LEU A 139 13.52 -17.94 2.04
N SER A 140 14.12 -16.79 2.36
CA SER A 140 13.41 -15.50 2.41
C SER A 140 12.78 -15.11 1.07
N GLN A 141 13.43 -15.39 -0.07
CA GLN A 141 12.86 -15.11 -1.39
C GLN A 141 11.68 -16.01 -1.68
N ILE A 142 11.76 -17.31 -1.33
CA ILE A 142 10.64 -18.26 -1.48
C ILE A 142 9.42 -17.75 -0.71
N VAL A 143 9.59 -17.36 0.55
CA VAL A 143 8.49 -16.84 1.37
C VAL A 143 7.96 -15.53 0.79
N ASN A 144 8.83 -14.63 0.35
CA ASN A 144 8.43 -13.33 -0.21
C ASN A 144 7.62 -13.47 -1.51
N GLU A 145 8.02 -14.36 -2.42
CA GLU A 145 7.25 -14.66 -3.64
C GLU A 145 5.86 -15.22 -3.30
N LYS A 146 5.79 -16.09 -2.31
CA LYS A 146 4.51 -16.65 -1.85
C LYS A 146 3.64 -15.61 -1.16
N LEU A 147 4.23 -14.70 -0.39
CA LEU A 147 3.52 -13.54 0.15
C LEU A 147 2.91 -12.67 -0.95
N LYS A 148 3.62 -12.42 -2.06
CA LYS A 148 3.05 -11.69 -3.22
C LYS A 148 1.80 -12.41 -3.75
N THR A 149 1.85 -13.75 -3.89
CA THR A 149 0.68 -14.52 -4.34
C THR A 149 -0.50 -14.44 -3.37
N ILE A 150 -0.24 -14.48 -2.06
CA ILE A 150 -1.26 -14.30 -1.01
C ILE A 150 -1.90 -12.91 -1.11
N TRP A 151 -1.09 -11.86 -1.27
CA TRP A 151 -1.61 -10.49 -1.40
C TRP A 151 -2.45 -10.31 -2.68
N ASN A 152 -2.06 -10.93 -3.79
CA ASN A 152 -2.81 -10.84 -5.05
C ASN A 152 -4.18 -11.52 -5.01
N PHE A 153 -4.45 -12.38 -4.02
CA PHE A 153 -5.77 -12.95 -3.79
C PHE A 153 -6.77 -11.92 -3.25
N LEU A 154 -6.29 -10.97 -2.43
CA LEU A 154 -7.12 -10.06 -1.65
C LEU A 154 -8.04 -9.15 -2.49
N PRO A 155 -7.60 -8.52 -3.59
CA PRO A 155 -8.46 -7.57 -4.33
C PRO A 155 -9.69 -8.22 -4.93
N ASN A 156 -9.56 -9.43 -5.48
CA ASN A 156 -10.70 -10.16 -6.03
C ASN A 156 -11.67 -10.52 -4.90
N ALA A 157 -11.18 -11.17 -3.83
CA ALA A 157 -12.03 -11.57 -2.70
C ALA A 157 -12.70 -10.37 -1.98
N PHE A 158 -12.05 -9.21 -1.93
CA PHE A 158 -12.55 -8.02 -1.24
C PHE A 158 -13.57 -7.24 -2.08
N PHE A 159 -13.36 -7.12 -3.39
CA PHE A 159 -14.24 -6.32 -4.27
C PHE A 159 -15.30 -7.14 -5.01
N ASP A 160 -15.15 -8.46 -5.12
CA ASP A 160 -16.19 -9.35 -5.68
C ASP A 160 -17.41 -9.47 -4.74
N ALA A 161 -17.31 -8.98 -3.50
CA ALA A 161 -18.46 -8.84 -2.58
C ALA A 161 -19.46 -7.73 -3.00
N ASP A 162 -19.09 -6.85 -3.94
CA ASP A 162 -19.94 -5.74 -4.42
C ASP A 162 -20.38 -5.89 -5.90
N ILE A 163 -20.08 -7.01 -6.57
CA ILE A 163 -20.56 -7.28 -7.93
C ILE A 163 -21.82 -8.16 -7.83
N ASP A 164 -22.97 -7.51 -7.62
CA ASP A 164 -24.27 -8.14 -7.80
C ASP A 164 -24.41 -8.69 -9.24
N ASN A 165 -24.71 -9.98 -9.34
CA ASN A 165 -25.64 -10.58 -10.30
C ASN A 165 -25.53 -10.18 -11.78
N ASN A 166 -24.38 -10.37 -12.45
CA ASN A 166 -24.39 -10.79 -13.87
C ASN A 166 -22.98 -11.14 -14.40
N THR A 167 -22.51 -12.35 -14.15
CA THR A 167 -21.69 -13.09 -15.13
C THR A 167 -21.62 -14.52 -14.68
N ASP A 168 -22.21 -15.40 -15.48
CA ASP A 168 -22.16 -16.85 -15.34
C ASP A 168 -20.75 -17.34 -15.04
N ILE A 169 -20.52 -17.77 -13.79
CA ILE A 169 -19.45 -18.72 -13.48
C ILE A 169 -20.04 -20.11 -13.73
N SER A 170 -20.35 -20.40 -15.00
CA SER A 170 -20.60 -21.77 -15.44
C SER A 170 -19.29 -22.33 -16.00
N THR A 171 -18.83 -23.40 -15.37
CA THR A 171 -17.91 -24.43 -15.88
C THR A 171 -16.40 -24.10 -15.91
N VAL A 172 -15.71 -24.55 -14.86
CA VAL A 172 -14.36 -25.12 -15.01
C VAL A 172 -14.52 -26.63 -14.93
N SER A 173 -14.55 -27.28 -16.08
CA SER A 173 -14.23 -28.69 -16.20
C SER A 173 -13.11 -28.81 -17.22
N THR A 174 -12.02 -29.42 -16.74
CA THR A 174 -10.95 -30.09 -17.47
C THR A 174 -11.07 -30.10 -18.99
N GLU A 175 -10.08 -29.50 -19.68
CA GLU A 175 -9.36 -30.19 -20.77
C GLU A 175 -8.16 -29.38 -21.27
N LYS A 176 -6.98 -30.03 -21.16
CA LYS A 176 -5.78 -29.96 -22.00
C LYS A 176 -5.39 -28.62 -22.64
N GLY A 177 -4.26 -28.09 -22.14
CA GLY A 177 -3.14 -27.70 -23.00
C GLY A 177 -3.39 -26.55 -23.96
N LYS A 178 -3.35 -25.32 -23.43
CA LYS A 178 -2.83 -24.10 -24.06
C LYS A 178 -2.91 -23.00 -22.99
N GLU A 179 -1.76 -22.51 -22.54
CA GLU A 179 -1.67 -21.28 -21.74
C GLU A 179 -2.20 -20.12 -22.61
N LYS A 180 -3.51 -19.87 -22.54
CA LYS A 180 -4.08 -18.60 -22.99
C LYS A 180 -3.58 -17.55 -22.01
N LYS A 181 -2.68 -16.68 -22.46
CA LYS A 181 -2.34 -15.42 -21.78
C LYS A 181 -3.65 -14.76 -21.34
N LEU A 182 -3.90 -14.80 -20.04
CA LEU A 182 -5.09 -14.22 -19.42
C LEU A 182 -5.09 -12.73 -19.77
N ALA A 183 -6.02 -12.32 -20.63
CA ALA A 183 -6.22 -10.92 -20.93
C ALA A 183 -6.58 -10.21 -19.62
N LYS A 184 -5.71 -9.31 -19.15
CA LYS A 184 -5.93 -8.53 -17.94
C LYS A 184 -7.28 -7.79 -18.07
N PRO A 185 -8.27 -8.01 -17.19
CA PRO A 185 -9.47 -7.19 -17.20
C PRO A 185 -9.07 -5.74 -16.93
N LYS A 186 -9.58 -4.82 -17.75
CA LYS A 186 -9.18 -3.40 -17.80
C LYS A 186 -9.40 -2.62 -16.49
N ASN A 187 -10.05 -3.21 -15.47
CA ASN A 187 -10.36 -2.62 -14.17
C ASN A 187 -10.06 -3.57 -12.98
N SER A 188 -9.03 -4.43 -13.03
CA SER A 188 -8.64 -5.19 -11.84
C SER A 188 -8.09 -4.23 -10.78
N LYS A 189 -8.87 -3.96 -9.73
CA LYS A 189 -8.38 -3.19 -8.57
C LYS A 189 -7.17 -3.91 -7.99
N SER A 190 -6.13 -3.15 -7.66
CA SER A 190 -4.89 -3.68 -7.10
C SER A 190 -4.98 -3.79 -5.58
N VAL A 191 -4.04 -4.51 -4.97
CA VAL A 191 -3.87 -4.53 -3.49
C VAL A 191 -3.68 -3.12 -2.96
N ASP A 192 -2.95 -2.29 -3.71
CA ASP A 192 -2.67 -0.91 -3.37
C ASP A 192 -3.97 -0.11 -3.27
N ASP A 193 -4.94 -0.38 -4.16
CA ASP A 193 -6.28 0.24 -4.12
C ASP A 193 -7.12 -0.23 -2.93
N VAL A 194 -7.07 -1.53 -2.57
CA VAL A 194 -7.71 -2.07 -1.36
C VAL A 194 -7.19 -1.32 -0.13
N ILE A 195 -5.87 -1.21 0.01
CA ILE A 195 -5.23 -0.57 1.15
C ILE A 195 -5.60 0.92 1.24
N MET A 196 -5.63 1.63 0.10
CA MET A 196 -6.07 3.02 0.08
C MET A 196 -7.55 3.17 0.47
N ASP A 197 -8.43 2.28 0.01
CA ASP A 197 -9.85 2.28 0.38
C ASP A 197 -10.03 2.04 1.89
N LEU A 198 -9.29 1.11 2.49
CA LEU A 198 -9.28 0.90 3.94
C LEU A 198 -8.87 2.17 4.69
N ILE A 199 -7.80 2.84 4.28
CA ILE A 199 -7.36 4.07 4.94
C ILE A 199 -8.42 5.17 4.87
N LEU A 200 -9.14 5.28 3.74
CA LEU A 200 -10.22 6.25 3.59
C LEU A 200 -11.44 5.90 4.46
N ARG A 201 -11.80 4.61 4.54
CA ARG A 201 -12.85 4.11 5.43
C ARG A 201 -12.53 4.39 6.90
N GLU A 202 -11.28 4.17 7.33
CA GLU A 202 -10.81 4.47 8.69
C GLU A 202 -10.98 5.96 9.00
N ARG A 203 -10.54 6.83 8.09
CA ARG A 203 -10.71 8.28 8.22
C ARG A 203 -12.17 8.73 8.21
N GLY A 204 -13.06 7.94 7.60
CA GLY A 204 -14.50 8.11 7.66
C GLY A 204 -15.13 7.74 9.00
N GLY A 205 -14.34 7.18 9.93
CA GLY A 205 -14.80 6.75 11.26
C GLY A 205 -15.11 5.26 11.37
N LYS A 206 -14.87 4.46 10.32
CA LYS A 206 -14.99 3.00 10.42
C LYS A 206 -13.82 2.44 11.23
N SER A 207 -14.10 1.51 12.15
CA SER A 207 -13.05 0.77 12.84
C SER A 207 -12.43 -0.24 11.87
N ILE A 208 -11.11 -0.21 11.70
CA ILE A 208 -10.39 -1.10 10.79
C ILE A 208 -9.18 -1.69 11.50
N GLN A 209 -8.91 -2.97 11.24
CA GLN A 209 -7.68 -3.60 11.69
C GLN A 209 -6.45 -3.02 10.98
N GLN A 210 -5.81 -2.05 11.64
CA GLN A 210 -4.59 -1.40 11.18
C GLN A 210 -3.44 -2.40 10.90
N LYS A 211 -3.45 -3.56 11.56
CA LYS A 211 -2.49 -4.66 11.36
C LYS A 211 -2.35 -5.06 9.88
N ILE A 212 -3.43 -5.09 9.12
CA ILE A 212 -3.40 -5.45 7.68
C ILE A 212 -2.51 -4.49 6.90
N ILE A 213 -2.68 -3.19 7.15
CA ILE A 213 -1.91 -2.14 6.47
C ILE A 213 -0.44 -2.22 6.91
N THR A 214 -0.18 -2.49 8.19
CA THR A 214 1.17 -2.71 8.72
C THR A 214 1.86 -3.89 8.02
N HIS A 215 1.18 -5.04 7.89
CA HIS A 215 1.75 -6.20 7.20
C HIS A 215 1.98 -5.96 5.72
N TYR A 216 1.10 -5.21 5.05
CA TYR A 216 1.28 -4.82 3.66
C TYR A 216 2.52 -3.92 3.49
N ILE A 217 2.69 -2.92 4.35
CA ILE A 217 3.88 -2.05 4.31
C ILE A 217 5.16 -2.86 4.59
N GLN A 218 5.10 -3.82 5.51
CA GLN A 218 6.21 -4.73 5.76
C GLN A 218 6.52 -5.59 4.54
N SER A 219 5.51 -6.12 3.84
CA SER A 219 5.74 -6.93 2.63
C SER A 219 6.40 -6.13 1.51
N LEU A 220 6.02 -4.85 1.32
CA LEU A 220 6.66 -3.94 0.35
C LEU A 220 8.14 -3.65 0.66
N ARG A 221 8.55 -3.75 1.93
CA ARG A 221 9.95 -3.53 2.37
C ARG A 221 10.82 -4.77 2.26
N LEU A 222 10.21 -5.95 2.19
CA LEU A 222 10.91 -7.23 2.15
C LEU A 222 11.01 -7.79 0.72
N THR A 223 10.04 -7.47 -0.13
CA THR A 223 10.00 -7.90 -1.52
C THR A 223 10.93 -7.04 -2.38
N LYS A 224 11.90 -7.67 -3.03
CA LYS A 224 12.46 -7.13 -4.27
C LYS A 224 11.40 -7.42 -5.33
N ASP A 225 10.72 -6.38 -5.82
CA ASP A 225 9.85 -6.54 -6.98
C ASP A 225 10.73 -6.82 -8.22
N ASP A 226 10.15 -7.39 -9.28
CA ASP A 226 10.84 -7.58 -10.57
C ASP A 226 11.24 -6.25 -11.23
N THR A 227 10.71 -5.16 -10.68
CA THR A 227 11.16 -3.80 -10.98
C THR A 227 12.58 -3.61 -10.43
N GLN A 228 13.50 -3.03 -11.19
CA GLN A 228 14.90 -2.74 -10.79
C GLN A 228 15.07 -1.83 -9.54
N TYR A 229 14.00 -1.55 -8.81
CA TYR A 229 13.94 -0.65 -7.68
C TYR A 229 14.34 -1.33 -6.37
N SER A 230 14.99 -0.56 -5.50
CA SER A 230 15.25 -0.94 -4.10
C SER A 230 13.94 -1.07 -3.29
N PRO A 231 13.89 -1.85 -2.20
CA PRO A 231 12.69 -1.97 -1.36
C PRO A 231 12.19 -0.63 -0.80
N LEU A 232 13.09 0.32 -0.52
CA LEU A 232 12.71 1.66 -0.08
C LEU A 232 11.99 2.45 -1.18
N THR A 233 12.44 2.31 -2.43
CA THR A 233 11.79 2.92 -3.58
C THR A 233 10.45 2.26 -3.91
N THR A 234 10.31 0.95 -3.73
CA THR A 234 9.03 0.23 -3.86
C THR A 234 8.00 0.75 -2.86
N TYR A 235 8.39 0.83 -1.57
CA TYR A 235 7.56 1.44 -0.53
C TYR A 235 7.15 2.88 -0.87
N ALA A 236 8.11 3.70 -1.32
CA ALA A 236 7.85 5.10 -1.64
C ALA A 236 6.85 5.27 -2.80
N VAL A 237 6.96 4.43 -3.82
CA VAL A 237 6.13 4.51 -5.03
C VAL A 237 4.74 3.91 -4.81
N ARG A 238 4.65 2.71 -4.22
CA ARG A 238 3.40 1.96 -4.08
C ARG A 238 2.53 2.43 -2.92
N PHE A 239 3.15 2.85 -1.82
CA PHE A 239 2.41 3.25 -0.61
C PHE A 239 2.61 4.73 -0.27
N GLU A 240 3.83 5.18 -0.03
CA GLU A 240 4.06 6.49 0.61
C GLU A 240 3.52 7.66 -0.24
N LYS A 241 3.85 7.71 -1.53
CA LYS A 241 3.40 8.80 -2.42
C LYS A 241 1.86 8.83 -2.56
N PRO A 242 1.17 7.72 -2.90
CA PRO A 242 -0.30 7.71 -2.93
C PRO A 242 -0.92 8.07 -1.59
N PHE A 243 -0.41 7.50 -0.50
CA PHE A 243 -0.91 7.77 0.85
C PHE A 243 -0.83 9.27 1.19
N LEU A 244 0.33 9.91 0.96
CA LEU A 244 0.51 11.33 1.22
C LEU A 244 -0.38 12.22 0.33
N ARG A 245 -0.61 11.82 -0.93
CA ARG A 245 -1.53 12.51 -1.84
C ARG A 245 -2.98 12.42 -1.35
N GLU A 246 -3.46 11.22 -1.04
CA GLU A 246 -4.83 11.03 -0.55
C GLU A 246 -5.06 11.71 0.80
N THR A 247 -4.03 11.71 1.67
CA THR A 247 -4.05 12.46 2.94
C THR A 247 -4.27 13.94 2.71
N ARG A 248 -3.51 14.54 1.78
CA ARG A 248 -3.68 15.94 1.40
C ARG A 248 -5.09 16.21 0.89
N GLU A 249 -5.60 15.41 -0.05
CA GLU A 249 -6.91 15.66 -0.66
C GLU A 249 -8.07 15.45 0.33
N TYR A 250 -7.97 14.48 1.23
CA TYR A 250 -8.95 14.27 2.30
C TYR A 250 -8.99 15.47 3.24
N TYR A 251 -7.84 15.91 3.77
CA TYR A 251 -7.80 17.03 4.70
C TYR A 251 -8.03 18.39 4.04
N ARG A 252 -7.77 18.53 2.74
CA ARG A 252 -8.20 19.71 1.98
C ARG A 252 -9.72 19.86 2.01
N ARG A 253 -10.44 18.78 1.66
CA ARG A 253 -11.91 18.76 1.67
C ARG A 253 -12.47 18.94 3.07
N LYS A 254 -11.86 18.31 4.07
CA LYS A 254 -12.29 18.42 5.47
C LYS A 254 -12.02 19.83 6.03
N GLY A 255 -10.85 20.39 5.74
CA GLY A 255 -10.45 21.74 6.12
C GLY A 255 -11.39 22.81 5.54
N MET A 256 -11.77 22.68 4.27
CA MET A 256 -12.76 23.58 3.64
C MET A 256 -14.13 23.56 4.35
N ARG A 257 -14.57 22.39 4.83
CA ARG A 257 -15.82 22.28 5.61
C ARG A 257 -15.68 22.90 7.00
N TRP A 258 -14.55 22.65 7.65
CA TRP A 258 -14.26 23.21 8.97
C TRP A 258 -14.10 24.72 8.95
N SER A 259 -13.49 25.28 7.89
CA SER A 259 -13.29 26.72 7.76
C SER A 259 -14.61 27.46 7.62
N VAL A 260 -15.57 26.91 6.85
CA VAL A 260 -16.93 27.48 6.72
C VAL A 260 -17.67 27.48 8.06
N ASN A 261 -17.49 26.43 8.88
CA ASN A 261 -18.19 26.31 10.16
C ASN A 261 -17.52 27.08 11.32
N ASN A 262 -16.25 27.49 11.19
CA ASN A 262 -15.45 28.08 12.27
C ASN A 262 -14.75 29.38 11.83
N GLU A 263 -15.38 30.20 10.98
CA GLU A 263 -14.76 31.38 10.34
C GLU A 263 -14.07 32.35 11.34
N ASN A 264 -14.52 32.40 12.59
CA ASN A 264 -14.05 33.38 13.59
C ASN A 264 -13.31 32.77 14.80
N ASP A 265 -13.09 31.45 14.86
CA ASP A 265 -12.48 30.79 16.03
C ASP A 265 -11.13 30.13 15.71
N LYS A 266 -10.08 30.96 15.70
CA LYS A 266 -8.70 30.54 15.46
C LYS A 266 -8.22 29.50 16.48
N ALA A 267 -8.59 29.66 17.75
CA ALA A 267 -8.12 28.78 18.82
C ALA A 267 -8.68 27.35 18.66
N ASN A 268 -9.98 27.24 18.38
CA ASN A 268 -10.61 25.95 18.14
C ASN A 268 -10.14 25.29 16.84
N PHE A 269 -9.91 26.07 15.77
CA PHE A 269 -9.37 25.50 14.53
C PHE A 269 -7.94 24.96 14.70
N MET A 270 -7.07 25.69 15.41
CA MET A 270 -5.71 25.23 15.70
C MET A 270 -5.70 23.98 16.59
N LYS A 271 -6.60 23.90 17.58
CA LYS A 271 -6.78 22.69 18.40
C LYS A 271 -7.17 21.49 17.55
N LEU A 272 -8.08 21.70 16.59
CA LEU A 272 -8.54 20.65 15.68
C LEU A 272 -7.43 20.15 14.74
N ILE A 273 -6.55 21.06 14.26
CA ILE A 273 -5.34 20.68 13.50
C ILE A 273 -4.44 19.78 14.35
N ASN A 274 -4.12 20.19 15.58
CA ASN A 274 -3.20 19.44 16.43
C ASN A 274 -3.76 18.04 16.75
N GLN A 275 -5.03 17.94 17.15
CA GLN A 275 -5.70 16.65 17.36
C GLN A 275 -5.67 15.77 16.12
N THR A 276 -5.85 16.36 14.93
CA THR A 276 -5.80 15.64 13.67
C THR A 276 -4.40 15.08 13.38
N ILE A 277 -3.36 15.88 13.64
CA ILE A 277 -1.97 15.47 13.46
C ILE A 277 -1.62 14.34 14.43
N GLU A 278 -2.00 14.48 15.71
CA GLU A 278 -1.81 13.44 16.73
C GLU A 278 -2.50 12.12 16.32
N ASN A 279 -3.75 12.21 15.86
CA ASN A 279 -4.52 11.05 15.40
C ASN A 279 -3.92 10.36 14.16
N GLU A 280 -3.33 11.10 13.23
CA GLU A 280 -2.66 10.49 12.06
C GLU A 280 -1.27 9.93 12.42
N GLN A 281 -0.59 10.51 13.40
CA GLN A 281 0.71 10.01 13.88
C GLN A 281 0.62 8.77 14.76
N SER A 282 -0.49 8.62 15.49
CA SER A 282 -0.73 7.50 16.40
C SER A 282 -1.06 6.20 15.66
N LYS A 283 -1.38 6.26 14.35
CA LYS A 283 -1.70 5.10 13.54
C LYS A 283 -0.50 4.14 13.43
N SER A 284 -0.72 2.88 13.78
CA SER A 284 0.33 1.86 13.87
C SER A 284 1.05 1.59 12.54
N TYR A 285 0.34 1.72 11.43
CA TYR A 285 0.88 1.47 10.09
C TYR A 285 1.75 2.62 9.56
N VAL A 286 1.84 3.76 10.25
CA VAL A 286 2.62 4.91 9.76
C VAL A 286 4.08 4.82 10.24
N PRO A 287 5.05 4.60 9.34
CA PRO A 287 6.44 4.46 9.76
C PRO A 287 7.08 5.81 10.15
N PRO A 288 8.14 5.82 10.98
CA PRO A 288 8.78 7.04 11.46
C PRO A 288 9.20 8.02 10.35
N ILE A 289 9.70 7.50 9.22
CA ILE A 289 10.13 8.32 8.08
C ILE A 289 8.97 9.07 7.41
N THR A 290 7.77 8.49 7.43
CA THR A 290 6.58 9.06 6.83
C THR A 290 5.82 9.94 7.82
N ARG A 291 5.93 9.69 9.14
CA ARG A 291 5.34 10.54 10.19
C ARG A 291 5.70 12.02 10.02
N LYS A 292 6.98 12.34 9.81
CA LYS A 292 7.43 13.73 9.60
C LYS A 292 6.78 14.37 8.37
N LYS A 293 6.61 13.62 7.28
CA LYS A 293 6.00 14.11 6.04
C LYS A 293 4.50 14.35 6.20
N ILE A 294 3.80 13.50 6.95
CA ILE A 294 2.37 13.65 7.25
C ILE A 294 2.11 14.91 8.06
N VAL A 295 2.88 15.16 9.11
CA VAL A 295 2.76 16.38 9.93
C VAL A 295 2.81 17.60 9.02
N ASN A 296 3.85 17.68 8.18
CA ASN A 296 4.00 18.79 7.26
C ASN A 296 2.82 18.90 6.29
N ILE A 297 2.35 17.79 5.72
CA ILE A 297 1.23 17.80 4.77
C ILE A 297 -0.08 18.21 5.45
N CYS A 298 -0.44 17.64 6.59
CA CYS A 298 -1.67 17.96 7.31
C CYS A 298 -1.66 19.42 7.78
N HIS A 299 -0.55 19.85 8.41
CA HIS A 299 -0.39 21.21 8.89
C HIS A 299 -0.47 22.24 7.75
N LEU A 300 0.29 22.03 6.67
CA LEU A 300 0.27 22.91 5.49
C LEU A 300 -1.12 22.99 4.86
N THR A 301 -1.77 21.83 4.66
CA THR A 301 -3.04 21.77 3.94
C THR A 301 -4.15 22.46 4.74
N LEU A 302 -4.29 22.13 6.03
CA LEU A 302 -5.34 22.69 6.88
C LEU A 302 -5.15 24.19 7.13
N LEU A 303 -3.90 24.63 7.36
CA LEU A 303 -3.60 26.06 7.49
C LEU A 303 -3.92 26.81 6.20
N CYS A 304 -3.51 26.28 5.04
CA CYS A 304 -3.83 26.92 3.76
C CYS A 304 -5.34 27.11 3.60
N GLU A 305 -6.17 26.10 3.90
CA GLU A 305 -7.63 26.23 3.79
C GLU A 305 -8.22 27.25 4.77
N TRP A 306 -7.74 27.30 6.02
CA TRP A 306 -8.17 28.33 6.98
C TRP A 306 -7.81 29.74 6.51
N ILE A 307 -6.57 29.93 6.03
CA ILE A 307 -6.09 31.19 5.47
C ILE A 307 -6.92 31.62 4.26
N PHE A 308 -7.24 30.67 3.37
CA PHE A 308 -8.09 30.94 2.21
C PHE A 308 -9.49 31.39 2.62
N ALA A 309 -10.01 30.92 3.75
CA ALA A 309 -11.28 31.40 4.32
C ALA A 309 -11.14 32.75 5.05
N ALA A 310 -10.04 32.97 5.77
CA ALA A 310 -9.82 34.16 6.62
C ALA A 310 -9.28 35.42 5.89
N ASN A 311 -9.09 35.39 4.56
CA ASN A 311 -8.62 36.51 3.72
C ASN A 311 -7.23 37.12 4.04
N GLY A 312 -6.39 36.54 4.91
CA GLY A 312 -5.10 37.13 5.33
C GLY A 312 -3.85 36.40 4.83
N LEU A 313 -3.32 36.77 3.66
CA LEU A 313 -2.09 36.19 3.05
C LEU A 313 -0.77 36.59 3.75
N GLN A 314 -0.75 37.61 4.61
CA GLN A 314 0.48 38.09 5.26
C GLN A 314 0.92 37.27 6.47
N GLU A 315 -0.01 36.80 7.31
CA GLU A 315 0.30 36.00 8.52
C GLU A 315 0.83 34.59 8.18
N VAL A 316 0.47 34.11 7.00
CA VAL A 316 0.93 32.84 6.39
C VAL A 316 2.43 32.84 6.18
N ARG A 317 2.96 34.00 5.75
CA ARG A 317 4.34 34.14 5.32
C ARG A 317 5.27 34.05 6.53
N SER A 318 4.91 34.65 7.66
CA SER A 318 5.70 34.60 8.89
C SER A 318 5.70 33.19 9.52
N HIS A 319 4.57 32.50 9.58
CA HIS A 319 4.50 31.14 10.15
C HIS A 319 5.05 30.03 9.24
N LEU A 320 4.88 30.12 7.92
CA LEU A 320 5.52 29.18 6.98
C LEU A 320 7.04 29.39 6.92
N PHE A 321 7.51 30.63 7.00
CA PHE A 321 8.95 30.91 7.11
C PHE A 321 9.55 30.29 8.38
N SER A 322 8.86 30.42 9.53
CA SER A 322 9.38 29.87 10.79
C SER A 322 9.36 28.34 10.84
N PHE A 323 8.44 27.69 10.13
CA PHE A 323 8.22 26.24 10.27
C PHE A 323 8.81 25.39 9.13
N VAL A 324 8.82 25.88 7.89
CA VAL A 324 9.12 25.06 6.70
C VAL A 324 10.41 25.48 5.99
N GLY A 325 10.88 26.72 6.19
CA GLY A 325 12.17 27.20 5.67
C GLY A 325 12.36 27.06 4.15
N ASN A 326 11.28 26.91 3.37
CA ASN A 326 11.35 26.54 1.95
C ASN A 326 10.57 27.53 1.06
N GLU A 327 11.28 28.48 0.45
CA GLU A 327 10.73 29.49 -0.46
C GLU A 327 9.97 28.88 -1.66
N LEU A 328 10.35 27.69 -2.11
CA LEU A 328 9.73 27.04 -3.28
C LEU A 328 8.25 26.69 -3.07
N ILE A 329 7.86 26.36 -1.84
CA ILE A 329 6.46 26.05 -1.49
C ILE A 329 5.62 27.33 -1.44
N LEU A 330 6.19 28.41 -0.89
CA LEU A 330 5.58 29.74 -0.87
C LEU A 330 5.34 30.27 -2.28
N ASN A 331 6.34 30.17 -3.15
CA ASN A 331 6.26 30.57 -4.55
C ASN A 331 5.23 29.73 -5.34
N GLY A 332 5.05 28.46 -4.99
CA GLY A 332 4.02 27.59 -5.57
C GLY A 332 2.59 28.00 -5.18
N LEU A 333 2.39 28.33 -3.90
CA LEU A 333 1.10 28.78 -3.36
C LEU A 333 0.71 30.17 -3.90
N GLU A 334 1.67 31.08 -4.06
CA GLU A 334 1.44 32.38 -4.71
C GLU A 334 0.97 32.23 -6.16
N ARG A 335 1.56 31.30 -6.94
CA ARG A 335 1.12 31.04 -8.32
C ARG A 335 -0.31 30.49 -8.38
N ILE A 336 -0.71 29.67 -7.41
CA ILE A 336 -2.08 29.12 -7.31
C ILE A 336 -3.07 30.23 -6.92
N SER A 337 -2.72 31.07 -5.94
CA SER A 337 -3.49 32.26 -5.55
C SER A 337 -3.66 33.26 -6.71
N MET A 338 -2.59 33.55 -7.45
CA MET A 338 -2.62 34.41 -8.63
C MET A 338 -3.51 33.86 -9.75
N LYS A 339 -3.48 32.55 -10.02
CA LYS A 339 -4.39 31.90 -10.97
C LYS A 339 -5.85 31.96 -10.53
N LYS A 340 -6.13 31.89 -9.22
CA LYS A 340 -7.49 32.02 -8.67
C LYS A 340 -7.99 33.46 -8.62
N ARG A 341 -7.13 34.45 -8.31
CA ARG A 341 -7.45 35.89 -8.43
C ARG A 341 -7.80 36.30 -9.86
N LYS A 342 -7.19 35.66 -10.87
CA LYS A 342 -7.61 35.82 -12.27
C LYS A 342 -8.96 35.17 -12.59
N ARG A 343 -9.37 34.11 -11.89
CA ARG A 343 -10.68 33.45 -12.02
C ARG A 343 -11.80 34.10 -11.19
N ASN A 344 -11.48 34.70 -10.04
CA ASN A 344 -12.42 35.30 -9.09
C ASN A 344 -12.45 36.83 -9.15
N LYS A 345 -11.85 37.47 -10.17
CA LYS A 345 -12.16 38.87 -10.43
C LYS A 345 -13.66 38.95 -10.75
N PRO A 346 -14.45 39.79 -10.05
CA PRO A 346 -15.84 39.97 -10.40
C PRO A 346 -15.90 40.45 -11.85
N GLU A 347 -16.72 39.77 -12.65
CA GLU A 347 -16.99 39.99 -14.08
C GLU A 347 -17.61 41.37 -14.39
N VAL A 348 -17.56 42.31 -13.44
CA VAL A 348 -18.24 43.60 -13.47
C VAL A 348 -17.37 44.66 -14.16
N ILE A 349 -16.04 44.61 -14.04
CA ILE A 349 -15.15 45.57 -14.72
C ILE A 349 -14.92 45.19 -16.20
N ASP A 350 -15.22 43.94 -16.60
CA ASP A 350 -15.09 43.51 -18.00
C ASP A 350 -16.39 43.66 -18.81
N ARG A 351 -17.57 43.79 -18.16
CA ARG A 351 -18.83 44.05 -18.88
C ARG A 351 -18.87 45.44 -19.48
N GLU A 352 -18.52 46.49 -18.72
CA GLU A 352 -18.50 47.85 -19.26
C GLU A 352 -17.41 48.03 -20.33
N ARG A 353 -16.23 47.43 -20.15
CA ARG A 353 -15.15 47.47 -21.15
C ARG A 353 -15.52 46.67 -22.40
N SER A 354 -16.12 45.49 -22.23
CA SER A 354 -16.63 44.66 -23.33
C SER A 354 -17.83 45.29 -24.04
N GLU A 355 -18.71 45.98 -23.32
CA GLU A 355 -19.81 46.76 -23.91
C GLU A 355 -19.29 47.99 -24.65
N ARG A 356 -18.30 48.69 -24.10
CA ARG A 356 -17.65 49.83 -24.77
C ARG A 356 -16.98 49.39 -26.07
N ILE A 357 -16.24 48.27 -26.04
CA ILE A 357 -15.64 47.66 -27.24
C ILE A 357 -16.70 47.14 -28.22
N ARG A 358 -17.82 46.56 -27.74
CA ARG A 358 -18.93 46.14 -28.60
C ARG A 358 -19.65 47.33 -29.24
N ARG A 359 -19.87 48.44 -28.50
CA ARG A 359 -20.45 49.68 -29.02
C ARG A 359 -19.52 50.35 -30.03
N GLU A 360 -18.22 50.40 -29.77
CA GLU A 360 -17.23 50.91 -30.74
C GLU A 360 -17.14 50.04 -32.01
N ARG A 361 -17.18 48.71 -31.88
CA ARG A 361 -17.22 47.79 -33.03
C ARG A 361 -18.53 47.93 -33.81
N ARG A 362 -19.67 48.12 -33.15
CA ARG A 362 -20.98 48.35 -33.79
C ARG A 362 -21.01 49.71 -34.50
N ASN A 363 -20.41 50.74 -33.92
CA ASN A 363 -20.30 52.08 -34.51
C ASN A 363 -19.31 52.10 -35.69
N ARG A 364 -18.17 51.41 -35.60
CA ARG A 364 -17.24 51.21 -36.73
C ARG A 364 -17.88 50.41 -37.86
N ARG A 365 -18.59 49.33 -37.53
CA ARG A 365 -19.35 48.54 -38.51
C ARG A 365 -20.42 49.42 -39.17
N ASN A 366 -21.24 50.15 -38.43
CA ASN A 366 -22.27 51.03 -39.00
C ASN A 366 -21.68 52.19 -39.84
N ARG A 367 -20.47 52.69 -39.51
CA ARG A 367 -19.73 53.63 -40.39
C ARG A 367 -19.27 52.96 -41.69
N LEU A 368 -18.71 51.75 -41.62
CA LEU A 368 -18.34 50.96 -42.80
C LEU A 368 -19.54 50.62 -43.68
N TYR A 369 -20.69 50.26 -43.10
CA TYR A 369 -21.92 50.00 -43.85
C TYR A 369 -22.50 51.28 -44.48
N ARG A 370 -22.34 52.47 -43.87
CA ARG A 370 -22.69 53.74 -44.53
C ARG A 370 -21.75 54.10 -45.67
N VAL A 371 -20.45 53.84 -45.53
CA VAL A 371 -19.45 54.06 -46.59
C VAL A 371 -19.67 53.07 -47.76
N LEU A 372 -20.00 51.82 -47.47
CA LEU A 372 -20.35 50.78 -48.46
C LEU A 372 -21.73 50.98 -49.11
N ARG A 373 -22.63 51.77 -48.51
CA ARG A 373 -23.91 52.17 -49.14
C ARG A 373 -23.78 53.45 -49.96
N ALA A 374 -22.82 54.31 -49.63
CA ALA A 374 -22.51 55.53 -50.37
C ALA A 374 -21.69 55.24 -51.63
N ASN A 375 -20.88 54.19 -51.62
CA ASN A 375 -20.17 53.69 -52.79
C ASN A 375 -20.91 52.43 -53.29
N GLY A 376 -21.73 52.58 -54.33
CA GLY A 376 -22.48 51.49 -54.96
C GLY A 376 -21.60 50.29 -55.37
N PRO A 377 -22.22 49.13 -55.70
CA PRO A 377 -21.50 47.87 -55.82
C PRO A 377 -20.42 47.93 -56.92
N PRO A 378 -19.20 47.41 -56.68
CA PRO A 378 -18.21 47.28 -57.73
C PRO A 378 -18.63 46.15 -58.69
N LEU A 379 -18.56 46.48 -59.98
CA LEU A 379 -18.78 45.60 -61.13
C LEU A 379 -17.89 44.34 -61.08
N HIS A 380 -18.48 43.24 -61.55
CA HIS A 380 -17.89 42.02 -62.13
C HIS A 380 -16.37 41.97 -62.25
N ILE A 381 -15.75 40.85 -61.84
CA ILE A 381 -14.83 40.08 -62.70
C ILE A 381 -14.98 38.57 -62.40
N TYR A 382 -15.13 37.82 -63.50
CA TYR A 382 -15.14 36.37 -63.65
C TYR A 382 -13.85 35.69 -63.17
N PHE A 383 -13.95 34.52 -62.54
CA PHE A 383 -13.56 33.21 -63.08
C PHE A 383 -14.00 32.10 -62.12
#